data_AF-A0A401I3R6-F1
#
_entry.id   AF-A0A401I3R6-F1
#
_cell.length_a   1.000
_cell.length_b   1.000
_cell.length_c   1.000
_cell.angle_alpha   90.00
_cell.angle_beta   90.00
_cell.angle_gamma   90.00
#
_symmetry.space_group_name_H-M   'P 1'
#
loop_
_entity.id
_entity.type
_entity.pdbx_description
1 polymer ?
#
loop_
_entity_poly.entity_id
_entity_poly.type
_entity_poly.pdbx_seq_one_letter_code
_entity_poly.pdbx_strand_id
1 'polypeptide(L)'
;MKRGAEKVTQAINDEIARLGADKLIHTTRTRCNGRCADACVVIAYPDGVWYGDMTPKSGRKLVRKQLQGKRLKKRIIYSYKGTFIAAKQTRKGKSKKDGLLF
;
A
#
# COMPACT_ATOMS: atom_id res chain seq x y z
N MET A 1 1.81 -15.85 0.04
CA MET A 1 2.48 -14.55 0.34
C MET A 1 2.72 -14.44 1.85
N LYS A 2 3.78 -13.74 2.31
CA LYS A 2 4.08 -13.58 3.76
C LYS A 2 3.45 -12.29 4.33
N ARG A 3 3.41 -12.14 5.66
CA ARG A 3 2.98 -10.92 6.40
C ARG A 3 1.58 -10.38 6.02
N GLY A 4 0.62 -11.29 5.83
CA GLY A 4 -0.81 -10.93 5.69
C GLY A 4 -1.24 -10.39 4.32
N ALA A 5 -0.36 -10.33 3.33
CA ALA A 5 -0.67 -9.75 2.01
C ALA A 5 -1.85 -10.41 1.30
N GLU A 6 -2.01 -11.74 1.42
CA GLU A 6 -3.14 -12.45 0.84
C GLU A 6 -4.48 -11.96 1.42
N LYS A 7 -4.57 -11.92 2.76
CA LYS A 7 -5.78 -11.46 3.46
C LYS A 7 -6.09 -9.99 3.17
N VAL A 8 -5.07 -9.15 3.01
CA VAL A 8 -5.23 -7.74 2.62
C VAL A 8 -5.77 -7.63 1.19
N THR A 9 -5.22 -8.42 0.27
CA THR A 9 -5.64 -8.45 -1.14
C THR A 9 -7.10 -8.88 -1.25
N GLN A 10 -7.47 -9.99 -0.61
CA GLN A 10 -8.86 -10.47 -0.58
C GLN A 10 -9.80 -9.41 -0.01
N ALA A 11 -9.45 -8.81 1.13
CA ALA A 11 -10.30 -7.81 1.76
C ALA A 11 -10.48 -6.54 0.91
N ILE A 12 -9.48 -6.15 0.12
CA ILE A 12 -9.60 -5.04 -0.83
C ILE A 12 -10.54 -5.43 -1.97
N ASN A 13 -10.33 -6.58 -2.60
CA ASN A 13 -11.16 -7.05 -3.72
C ASN A 13 -12.62 -7.24 -3.31
N ASP A 14 -12.88 -7.87 -2.16
CA ASP A 14 -14.22 -8.04 -1.60
C ASP A 14 -14.92 -6.68 -1.41
N GLU A 15 -14.19 -5.68 -0.91
CA GLU A 15 -14.77 -4.37 -0.63
C GLU A 15 -15.06 -3.59 -1.90
N ILE A 16 -14.24 -3.75 -2.94
CA ILE A 16 -14.49 -3.19 -4.28
C ILE A 16 -15.79 -3.79 -4.84
N ALA A 17 -15.89 -5.12 -4.86
CA ALA A 17 -17.09 -5.83 -5.35
C ALA A 17 -18.35 -5.46 -4.54
N ARG A 18 -18.24 -5.45 -3.20
CA ARG A 18 -19.36 -5.08 -2.29
C ARG A 18 -19.87 -3.66 -2.52
N LEU A 19 -19.03 -2.76 -3.04
CA LEU A 19 -19.38 -1.37 -3.33
C LEU A 19 -19.67 -1.12 -4.82
N GLY A 20 -19.65 -2.15 -5.67
CA GLY A 20 -19.83 -2.02 -7.12
C GLY A 20 -18.75 -1.16 -7.79
N ALA A 21 -17.54 -1.13 -7.23
CA ALA A 21 -16.47 -0.23 -7.63
C ALA A 21 -15.52 -0.82 -8.69
N ASP A 22 -15.84 -1.98 -9.25
CA ASP A 22 -14.96 -2.73 -10.17
C ASP A 22 -14.60 -1.92 -11.42
N LYS A 23 -15.50 -1.06 -11.90
CA LYS A 23 -15.24 -0.16 -13.05
C LYS A 23 -14.35 1.04 -12.70
N LEU A 24 -14.14 1.31 -11.41
CA LEU A 24 -13.42 2.50 -10.92
C LEU A 24 -12.05 2.15 -10.33
N ILE A 25 -11.90 0.96 -9.77
CA ILE A 25 -10.69 0.54 -9.05
C ILE A 25 -10.23 -0.80 -9.60
N HIS A 26 -9.11 -0.79 -10.33
CA HIS A 26 -8.39 -1.99 -10.71
C HIS A 26 -7.35 -2.36 -9.64
N THR A 27 -7.18 -3.65 -9.37
CA THR A 27 -6.15 -4.16 -8.45
C THR A 27 -5.17 -5.06 -9.19
N THR A 28 -3.89 -4.90 -8.88
CA THR A 28 -2.82 -5.76 -9.39
C THR A 28 -2.02 -6.31 -8.21
N ARG A 29 -1.80 -7.61 -8.20
CA ARG A 29 -0.96 -8.26 -7.18
C ARG A 29 0.50 -8.23 -7.61
N THR A 30 1.36 -7.66 -6.77
CA THR A 30 2.81 -7.55 -7.04
C THR A 30 3.63 -8.45 -6.11
N ARG A 31 4.88 -8.71 -6.49
CA ARG A 31 5.92 -9.24 -5.60
C ARG A 31 6.52 -8.09 -4.75
N CYS A 32 7.57 -8.40 -4.00
CA CYS A 32 8.24 -7.47 -3.11
C CYS A 32 8.66 -6.17 -3.81
N ASN A 33 8.30 -5.03 -3.23
CA ASN A 33 8.72 -3.68 -3.67
C ASN A 33 9.89 -3.13 -2.83
N GLY A 34 10.72 -3.99 -2.22
CA GLY A 34 11.87 -3.58 -1.42
C GLY A 34 11.53 -2.96 -0.05
N ARG A 35 10.25 -2.98 0.36
CA ARG A 35 9.75 -2.38 1.61
C ARG A 35 9.20 -3.41 2.59
N CYS A 36 9.92 -4.53 2.77
CA CYS A 36 9.52 -5.61 3.68
C CYS A 36 9.33 -5.14 5.13
N ALA A 37 10.13 -4.14 5.55
CA ALA A 37 10.00 -3.52 6.87
C ALA A 37 8.60 -2.93 7.07
N ASP A 38 7.98 -2.37 6.02
CA ASP A 38 6.63 -1.80 6.04
C ASP A 38 5.50 -2.73 5.61
N ALA A 39 5.79 -4.01 5.46
CA ALA A 39 4.78 -4.97 5.04
C ALA A 39 3.60 -5.03 6.04
N CYS A 40 2.36 -5.16 5.58
CA CYS A 40 1.95 -5.24 4.18
C CYS A 40 1.89 -3.87 3.50
N VAL A 41 2.36 -3.79 2.24
CA VAL A 41 2.39 -2.57 1.43
C VAL A 41 1.27 -2.60 0.39
N VAL A 42 0.57 -1.48 0.23
CA VAL A 42 -0.40 -1.23 -0.85
C VAL A 42 -0.05 0.11 -1.50
N ILE A 43 -0.03 0.16 -2.83
CA ILE A 43 0.31 1.37 -3.59
C ILE A 43 -0.92 1.81 -4.37
N ALA A 44 -1.28 3.09 -4.28
CA ALA A 44 -2.38 3.68 -5.03
C ALA A 44 -1.87 4.63 -6.11
N TYR A 45 -2.20 4.34 -7.36
CA TYR A 45 -1.99 5.19 -8.53
C TYR A 45 -3.31 5.81 -8.99
N PRO A 46 -3.28 6.97 -9.69
CA PRO A 46 -2.10 7.73 -10.13
C PRO A 46 -1.42 8.57 -9.04
N ASP A 47 -2.04 8.69 -7.85
CA ASP A 47 -1.57 9.48 -6.71
C ASP A 47 -0.13 9.19 -6.22
N GLY A 48 0.41 8.01 -6.52
CA GLY A 48 1.75 7.59 -6.11
C GLY A 48 1.90 7.44 -4.59
N VAL A 49 0.81 7.14 -3.88
CA VAL A 49 0.81 7.02 -2.41
C VAL A 49 1.01 5.56 -2.00
N TRP A 50 1.98 5.34 -1.12
CA TRP A 50 2.28 4.02 -0.56
C TRP A 50 1.74 3.95 0.86
N TYR A 51 1.03 2.87 1.15
CA TYR A 51 0.47 2.56 2.46
C TYR A 51 1.16 1.35 3.07
N GLY A 52 1.71 1.50 4.28
CA GLY A 52 2.37 0.44 5.04
C GLY A 52 1.51 -0.09 6.18
N ASP A 53 1.99 -1.17 6.81
CA ASP A 53 1.31 -1.86 7.93
C ASP A 53 -0.17 -2.14 7.62
N MET A 54 -0.46 -2.53 6.38
CA MET A 54 -1.82 -2.76 5.93
C MET A 54 -2.36 -4.05 6.53
N THR A 55 -3.60 -3.98 7.00
CA THR A 55 -4.40 -5.09 7.50
C THR A 55 -5.67 -5.22 6.67
N PRO A 56 -6.39 -6.35 6.74
CA PRO A 56 -7.69 -6.49 6.06
C PRO A 56 -8.64 -5.32 6.37
N LYS A 57 -8.70 -4.90 7.65
CA LYS A 57 -9.52 -3.75 8.09
C LYS A 57 -9.08 -2.44 7.45
N SER A 58 -7.77 -2.16 7.36
CA SER A 58 -7.30 -0.94 6.71
C SER A 58 -7.42 -0.99 5.18
N GLY A 59 -7.32 -2.19 4.57
CA GLY A 59 -7.60 -2.42 3.15
C GLY A 59 -9.02 -2.03 2.77
N ARG A 60 -10.03 -2.54 3.48
CA ARG A 60 -11.43 -2.13 3.26
C ARG A 60 -11.67 -0.64 3.50
N LYS A 61 -10.96 -0.05 4.47
CA LYS A 61 -11.04 1.40 4.73
C LYS A 61 -10.40 2.22 3.62
N LEU A 62 -9.33 1.72 2.99
CA LEU A 62 -8.66 2.37 1.88
C LEU A 62 -9.60 2.48 0.68
N VAL A 63 -10.27 1.40 0.28
CA VAL A 63 -11.26 1.40 -0.83
C VAL A 63 -12.33 2.48 -0.61
N ARG A 64 -12.98 2.49 0.56
CA ARG A 64 -13.97 3.50 0.93
C ARG A 64 -13.44 4.93 0.89
N LYS A 65 -12.16 5.14 1.23
CA LYS A 65 -11.55 6.47 1.17
C LYS A 65 -11.23 6.90 -0.26
N GLN A 66 -10.78 5.98 -1.11
CA GLN A 66 -10.52 6.27 -2.52
C GLN A 66 -11.80 6.69 -3.25
N LEU A 67 -12.92 6.00 -3.01
CA LEU A 67 -14.23 6.40 -3.56
C LEU A 67 -14.72 7.77 -3.08
N GLN A 68 -14.18 8.27 -1.96
CA GLN A 68 -14.46 9.61 -1.44
C GLN A 68 -13.43 10.66 -1.92
N GLY A 69 -12.49 10.30 -2.80
CA GLY A 69 -11.36 11.17 -3.19
C GLY A 69 -10.41 11.47 -2.03
N LYS A 70 -10.33 10.60 -1.01
CA LYS A 70 -9.57 10.81 0.23
C LYS A 70 -8.49 9.76 0.41
N ARG A 71 -7.41 10.15 1.11
CA ARG A 71 -6.29 9.26 1.45
C ARG A 71 -6.41 8.67 2.85
N LEU A 72 -5.88 7.46 3.03
CA LEU A 72 -5.76 6.83 4.35
C LEU A 72 -4.52 7.34 5.11
N LYS A 73 -4.54 8.61 5.53
CA LYS A 73 -3.39 9.36 6.07
C LYS A 73 -2.54 8.59 7.11
N LYS A 74 -3.18 7.91 8.05
CA LYS A 74 -2.51 7.16 9.14
C LYS A 74 -1.64 5.98 8.66
N ARG A 75 -1.79 5.53 7.41
CA ARG A 75 -1.04 4.41 6.83
C ARG A 75 -0.01 4.83 5.80
N ILE A 76 0.08 6.12 5.46
CA ILE A 76 1.01 6.59 4.43
C ILE A 76 2.45 6.36 4.90
N ILE A 77 3.27 5.78 4.03
CA ILE A 77 4.72 5.64 4.22
C ILE A 77 5.49 6.40 3.13
N TYR A 78 4.90 6.59 1.95
CA TYR A 78 5.46 7.47 0.94
C TYR A 78 4.36 8.17 0.16
N SER A 79 4.71 9.33 -0.40
CA SER A 79 3.86 10.09 -1.31
C SER A 79 4.68 10.69 -2.44
N TYR A 80 4.06 10.92 -3.59
CA TYR A 80 4.66 11.63 -4.70
C TYR A 80 4.18 13.09 -4.75
N LYS A 81 5.14 14.03 -4.83
CA LYS A 81 4.91 15.46 -5.03
C LYS A 81 6.04 16.05 -5.88
N GLY A 82 6.09 15.68 -7.16
CA GLY A 82 7.22 15.98 -8.07
C GLY A 82 8.48 15.15 -7.76
N THR A 83 8.65 14.72 -6.51
CA THR A 83 9.62 13.72 -6.09
C THR A 83 8.95 12.73 -5.12
N PHE A 84 9.62 11.61 -4.87
CA PHE A 84 9.15 10.57 -3.95
C PHE A 84 9.61 10.87 -2.52
N ILE A 85 8.66 11.13 -1.62
CA ILE A 85 8.92 11.64 -0.27
C ILE A 85 8.47 10.62 0.77
N ALA A 86 9.37 10.26 1.68
CA ALA A 86 9.08 9.40 2.82
C ALA A 86 8.31 10.15 3.91
N ALA A 87 7.31 9.50 4.50
CA ALA A 87 6.65 10.00 5.70
C ALA A 87 7.53 9.78 6.95
N LYS A 88 7.29 10.55 8.02
CA LYS A 88 8.08 10.46 9.26
C LYS A 88 8.07 9.06 9.88
N GLN A 89 6.94 8.35 9.77
CA GLN A 89 6.74 7.01 10.31
C GLN A 89 7.38 5.89 9.48
N THR A 90 7.96 6.21 8.34
CA THR A 90 8.52 5.20 7.44
C THR A 90 9.78 4.61 8.04
N ARG A 91 9.83 3.27 8.12
CA ARG A 91 11.01 2.59 8.68
C ARG A 91 12.25 2.90 7.86
N LYS A 92 13.39 3.10 8.52
CA LYS A 92 14.65 3.39 7.83
C LYS A 92 15.00 2.25 6.85
N GLY A 93 15.38 2.61 5.63
CA GLY A 93 15.91 1.65 4.66
C GLY A 93 17.31 1.18 5.06
N LYS A 94 17.69 -0.02 4.62
CA LYS A 94 19.08 -0.48 4.67
C LYS A 94 19.84 0.08 3.48
N SER A 95 21.12 0.42 3.64
CA SER A 95 21.95 0.82 2.51
C SER A 95 22.09 -0.35 1.54
N LYS A 96 22.15 -0.05 0.24
CA LYS A 96 22.47 -1.07 -0.78
C LYS A 96 23.89 -1.59 -0.64
N LYS A 97 24.80 -0.81 -0.05
CA LYS A 97 26.20 -1.22 0.20
C LYS A 97 26.32 -2.22 1.35
N ASP A 98 25.41 -2.19 2.32
CA ASP A 98 25.43 -3.07 3.50
C ASP A 98 24.91 -4.48 3.21
N GLY A 99 24.48 -4.76 1.97
CA GLY A 99 23.88 -6.03 1.55
C GLY A 99 24.58 -6.70 0.37
N LEU A 100 25.70 -6.14 -0.12
CA LEU A 100 26.59 -6.81 -1.07
C LEU A 100 27.54 -7.72 -0.28
N LEU A 101 26.98 -8.79 0.29
CA LEU A 101 27.72 -10.02 0.51
C LEU A 101 27.44 -10.89 -0.72
N PHE A 102 28.08 -10.55 -1.84
CA PHE A 102 28.36 -11.49 -2.91
C PHE A 102 29.84 -11.81 -2.84
#